data_AF-A0A6B3ITH2-F1
#
_entry.id   AF-A0A6B3ITH2-F1
#
_cell.length_a   1.000
_cell.length_b   1.000
_cell.length_c   1.000
_cell.angle_alpha   90.00
_cell.angle_beta   90.00
_cell.angle_gamma   90.00
#
_symmetry.space_group_name_H-M   'P 1'
#
loop_
_entity.id
_entity.type
_entity.pdbx_description
1 polymer ?
#
loop_
_entity_poly.entity_id
_entity_poly.type
_entity_poly.pdbx_seq_one_letter_code
_entity_poly.pdbx_strand_id
1 'polypeptide(L)'
;MLCESKIINKNPKYRIIKYNDEYLMIDIISTWISLFFPFINWFIPKRYVKISREEFENLNIVKPAKKNVFWPVAGISTLFAVTLRKYTHLLDTQLDRKLVIAICCITFIGILTFYVRLIKKSSLNIYNTK
;
A
#
# COMPACT_ATOMS: atom_id res chain seq x y z
N MET A 1 -2.46 23.27 18.71
CA MET A 1 -2.49 21.79 18.54
C MET A 1 -1.69 21.43 17.30
N LEU A 2 -0.49 20.89 17.47
CA LEU A 2 0.29 20.33 16.36
C LEU A 2 0.17 18.81 16.44
N CYS A 3 -0.54 18.22 15.50
CA CYS A 3 -0.67 16.79 15.32
C CYS A 3 0.51 16.31 14.46
N GLU A 4 1.38 15.47 15.00
CA GLU A 4 2.53 14.94 14.25
C GLU A 4 2.26 13.51 13.80
N SER A 5 2.30 13.27 12.48
CA SER A 5 2.22 11.91 11.93
C SER A 5 3.63 11.31 11.77
N LYS A 6 3.86 10.14 12.34
CA LYS A 6 5.08 9.35 12.21
C LYS A 6 4.81 8.06 11.43
N ILE A 7 5.78 7.69 10.58
CA ILE A 7 5.72 6.49 9.73
C ILE A 7 6.55 5.38 10.38
N ILE A 8 6.00 4.16 10.41
CA ILE A 8 6.71 2.98 10.92
C ILE A 8 7.56 2.39 9.79
N ASN A 9 8.79 1.98 10.09
CA ASN A 9 9.69 1.41 9.09
C ASN A 9 9.10 0.15 8.46
N LYS A 10 9.14 0.07 7.12
CA LYS A 10 8.64 -1.07 6.32
C LYS A 10 7.20 -1.49 6.62
N ASN A 11 6.39 -0.64 7.25
CA ASN A 11 4.98 -0.94 7.52
C ASN A 11 4.07 0.13 6.91
N PRO A 12 3.47 -0.15 5.73
CA PRO A 12 2.56 0.78 5.08
C PRO A 12 1.14 0.77 5.69
N LYS A 13 0.81 -0.22 6.52
CA LYS A 13 -0.54 -0.43 7.04
C LYS A 13 -0.89 0.54 8.17
N TYR A 14 0.06 0.76 9.08
CA TYR A 14 -0.16 1.55 10.28
C TYR A 14 0.58 2.88 10.26
N ARG A 15 -0.05 3.92 10.81
CA ARG A 15 0.58 5.22 11.08
C ARG A 15 0.41 5.56 12.55
N ILE A 16 1.41 6.25 13.10
CA ILE A 16 1.35 6.76 14.47
C ILE A 16 1.05 8.25 14.39
N ILE A 17 0.06 8.69 15.16
CA ILE A 17 -0.28 10.08 15.35
C ILE A 17 0.08 10.44 16.80
N LYS A 18 0.95 11.43 16.96
CA LYS A 18 1.21 12.04 18.27
C LYS A 18 0.21 13.17 18.47
N TYR A 19 -0.58 13.06 19.53
CA TYR A 19 -1.54 14.08 19.95
C TYR A 19 -1.26 14.43 21.41
N ASN A 20 -0.77 15.66 21.63
CA ASN A 20 -0.22 16.09 22.92
C ASN A 20 0.89 15.13 23.39
N ASP A 21 0.66 14.37 24.46
CA ASP A 21 1.58 13.37 25.02
C ASP A 21 1.16 11.91 24.74
N GLU A 22 0.03 11.70 24.05
CA GLU A 22 -0.45 10.36 23.69
C GLU A 22 0.00 9.95 22.29
N TYR A 23 0.32 8.66 22.13
CA TYR A 23 0.62 8.03 20.85
C TYR A 23 -0.56 7.19 20.39
N LEU A 24 -1.17 7.56 19.28
CA LEU A 24 -2.32 6.88 18.68
C LEU A 24 -1.85 6.13 17.43
N MET A 25 -2.02 4.82 17.40
CA MET A 25 -1.78 4.03 16.19
C MET A 25 -3.07 3.84 15.44
N ILE A 26 -3.04 4.16 14.14
CA ILE A 26 -4.20 4.11 13.26
C ILE A 26 -3.90 3.13 12.13
N ASP A 27 -4.86 2.25 11.85
CA ASP A 27 -4.85 1.41 10.65
C ASP A 27 -5.34 2.22 9.45
N ILE A 28 -4.42 2.57 8.55
CA ILE A 28 -4.74 3.35 7.34
C ILE A 28 -5.49 2.46 6.36
N ILE A 29 -5.02 1.23 6.19
CA ILE A 29 -5.53 0.22 5.25
C ILE A 29 -6.60 -0.62 5.97
N SER A 30 -7.54 0.10 6.60
CA SER A 30 -8.58 -0.48 7.45
C SER A 30 -9.55 -1.41 6.70
N THR A 31 -9.64 -1.31 5.37
CA THR A 31 -10.60 -2.11 4.59
C THR A 31 -9.99 -2.44 3.22
N TRP A 32 -10.16 -3.67 2.76
CA TRP A 32 -9.74 -4.09 1.42
C TRP A 32 -10.35 -3.23 0.29
N ILE A 33 -11.53 -2.65 0.53
CA ILE A 33 -12.24 -1.73 -0.38
C ILE A 33 -11.43 -0.45 -0.66
N SER A 34 -10.62 0.04 0.30
CA SER A 34 -9.82 1.24 0.09
C SER A 34 -8.72 1.06 -0.98
N LEU A 35 -8.43 -0.19 -1.39
CA LEU A 35 -7.54 -0.46 -2.52
C LEU A 35 -8.18 -0.06 -3.86
N PHE A 36 -9.45 -0.41 -4.06
CA PHE A 36 -10.16 -0.09 -5.30
C PHE A 36 -10.59 1.36 -5.35
N PHE A 37 -10.97 1.91 -4.19
CA PHE A 37 -11.48 3.27 -4.09
C PHE A 37 -10.79 4.00 -2.93
N PRO A 38 -9.66 4.69 -3.19
CA PRO A 38 -8.91 5.38 -2.14
C PRO A 38 -9.74 6.46 -1.43
N PHE A 39 -10.75 7.03 -2.09
CA PHE A 39 -11.64 8.05 -1.51
C PHE A 39 -12.60 7.50 -0.44
N ILE A 40 -13.02 6.23 -0.55
CA ILE A 40 -13.88 5.58 0.46
C ILE A 40 -13.19 5.55 1.82
N ASN A 41 -11.85 5.58 1.82
CA ASN A 41 -11.04 5.65 3.03
C ASN A 41 -11.35 6.86 3.91
N TRP A 42 -11.86 7.97 3.35
CA TRP A 42 -12.24 9.18 4.09
C TRP A 42 -13.55 8.95 4.85
N PHE A 43 -14.52 8.28 4.23
CA PHE A 43 -15.87 8.14 4.78
C PHE A 43 -15.97 7.07 5.87
N ILE A 44 -15.02 6.14 5.96
CA ILE A 44 -15.05 5.04 6.93
C ILE A 44 -14.31 5.45 8.21
N PRO A 45 -14.97 5.37 9.39
CA PRO A 45 -14.32 5.67 10.66
C PRO A 45 -13.14 4.72 10.90
N LYS A 46 -12.00 5.28 11.33
CA LYS A 46 -10.77 4.52 11.56
C LYS A 46 -10.69 4.03 13.00
N ARG A 47 -10.37 2.75 13.14
CA ARG A 47 -9.99 2.19 14.44
C ARG A 47 -8.62 2.71 14.83
N TYR A 48 -8.49 3.10 16.09
CA TYR A 48 -7.24 3.57 16.67
C TYR A 48 -6.96 2.82 17.97
N VAL A 49 -5.68 2.61 18.26
CA VAL A 49 -5.22 1.97 19.50
C VAL A 49 -4.26 2.93 20.19
N LYS A 50 -4.45 3.14 21.50
CA LYS A 50 -3.51 3.91 22.32
C LYS A 50 -2.26 3.06 22.60
N ILE A 51 -1.11 3.63 22.27
CA ILE A 51 0.20 3.01 22.42
C ILE A 51 0.96 3.70 23.55
N SER A 52 1.65 2.92 24.39
CA SER A 52 2.53 3.46 25.44
C SER A 52 3.84 3.97 24.86
N ARG A 53 4.57 4.82 25.60
CA ARG A 53 5.88 5.31 25.15
C ARG A 53 6.88 4.15 24.92
N GLU A 54 6.83 3.11 25.74
CA GLU A 54 7.70 1.93 25.61
C GLU A 54 7.40 1.12 24.35
N GLU A 55 6.11 0.90 24.05
CA GLU A 55 5.68 0.25 22.79
C GLU A 55 6.10 1.10 21.58
N PHE A 56 6.06 2.42 21.71
CA PHE A 56 6.51 3.35 20.66
C PHE A 56 8.03 3.30 20.41
N GLU A 57 8.86 3.27 21.46
CA GLU A 57 10.32 3.16 21.32
C GLU A 57 10.75 1.79 20.78
N ASN A 58 10.02 0.72 21.12
CA ASN A 58 10.22 -0.61 20.55
C ASN A 58 9.83 -0.70 19.07
N LEU A 59 9.01 0.24 18.55
CA LEU A 59 8.76 0.32 17.13
C LEU A 59 9.97 0.95 16.44
N ASN A 60 10.49 0.27 15.40
CA ASN A 60 11.54 0.81 14.55
C ASN A 60 11.02 2.02 13.74
N ILE A 61 11.02 3.21 14.34
CA ILE A 61 10.58 4.45 13.70
C ILE A 61 11.76 5.02 12.93
N VAL A 62 11.75 4.80 11.62
CA VAL A 62 12.76 5.38 10.73
C VAL A 62 12.31 6.77 10.34
N LYS A 63 13.16 7.78 10.57
CA LYS A 63 12.99 9.10 9.94
C LYS A 63 12.95 8.88 8.43
N PRO A 64 11.92 9.37 7.70
CA PRO A 64 11.82 9.12 6.27
C PRO A 64 13.04 9.73 5.57
N ALA A 65 13.95 8.88 5.11
CA ALA A 65 14.99 9.30 4.17
C ALA A 65 14.30 9.52 2.82
N LYS A 66 14.39 10.74 2.29
CA LYS A 66 13.83 11.10 0.97
C LYS A 66 14.60 10.34 -0.12
N LYS A 67 14.21 9.10 -0.38
CA LYS A 67 14.78 8.29 -1.45
C LYS A 67 14.00 8.60 -2.73
N ASN A 68 14.65 9.25 -3.70
CA ASN A 68 14.09 9.56 -5.02
C ASN A 68 13.97 8.30 -5.91
N VAL A 69 13.23 7.29 -5.46
CA VAL A 69 12.97 6.05 -6.23
C VAL A 69 12.02 6.30 -7.42
N PHE A 70 11.36 7.45 -7.46
CA PHE A 70 10.39 7.79 -8.50
C PHE A 70 11.00 7.86 -9.91
N TRP A 71 12.23 8.37 -10.04
CA TRP A 71 12.89 8.57 -11.34
C TRP A 71 13.17 7.26 -12.11
N PRO A 72 13.80 6.22 -11.50
CA PRO A 72 14.04 4.96 -12.22
C PRO A 72 12.74 4.23 -12.61
N VAL A 73 11.67 4.33 -11.82
CA VAL A 73 10.39 3.69 -12.14
C VAL A 73 9.72 4.34 -13.36
N ALA A 74 9.80 5.68 -13.47
CA ALA A 74 9.31 6.40 -14.66
C ALA A 74 10.11 6.06 -15.92
N GLY A 75 11.44 5.93 -15.82
CA GLY A 75 12.29 5.53 -16.95
C GLY A 75 12.03 4.10 -17.43
N ILE A 76 11.87 3.14 -16.51
CA ILE A 76 11.64 1.73 -16.88
C ILE A 76 10.25 1.56 -17.53
N SER A 77 9.22 2.20 -16.99
CA SER A 77 7.86 2.11 -17.54
C SER A 77 7.74 2.69 -18.95
N THR A 78 8.42 3.80 -19.23
CA THR A 78 8.44 4.42 -20.57
C THR A 78 9.15 3.53 -21.60
N LEU A 79 10.33 2.98 -21.27
CA LEU A 79 11.05 2.05 -22.15
C LEU A 79 10.25 0.76 -22.41
N PHE A 80 9.59 0.24 -21.38
CA PHE A 80 8.73 -0.93 -21.52
C PHE A 80 7.52 -0.65 -22.43
N ALA A 81 6.88 0.51 -22.29
CA ALA A 81 5.77 0.93 -23.14
C ALA A 81 6.18 1.11 -24.61
N VAL A 82 7.33 1.74 -24.87
CA VAL A 82 7.86 1.92 -26.23
C VAL A 82 8.16 0.58 -26.89
N THR A 83 8.73 -0.37 -26.14
CA THR A 83 9.02 -1.72 -26.64
C THR A 83 7.72 -2.48 -26.93
N LEU A 84 6.76 -2.45 -26.00
CA LEU A 84 5.45 -3.10 -26.16
C LEU A 84 4.69 -2.60 -27.37
N ARG A 85 4.79 -1.31 -27.72
CA ARG A 85 4.12 -0.72 -28.89
C ARG A 85 4.47 -1.41 -30.21
N LYS A 86 5.64 -2.05 -30.31
CA LYS A 86 6.02 -2.82 -31.50
C LYS A 86 5.32 -4.20 -31.55
N TYR A 87 4.98 -4.74 -30.40
CA TYR A 87 4.33 -6.06 -30.26
C TYR A 87 2.80 -5.97 -30.17
N THR A 88 2.21 -4.78 -29.95
CA THR A 88 0.76 -4.62 -29.86
C THR A 88 0.03 -5.09 -31.12
N HIS A 89 0.58 -4.86 -32.31
CA HIS A 89 -0.04 -5.33 -33.56
C HIS A 89 -0.07 -6.87 -33.66
N LEU A 90 0.98 -7.55 -33.18
CA LEU A 90 1.06 -9.01 -33.14
C LEU A 90 0.13 -9.61 -32.07
N LEU A 91 -0.01 -8.92 -30.93
CA LEU A 91 -0.93 -9.32 -29.87
C LEU A 91 -2.40 -9.19 -30.30
N ASP A 92 -2.75 -8.11 -31.01
CA ASP A 92 -4.14 -7.84 -31.43
C ASP A 92 -4.61 -8.74 -32.58
N THR A 93 -3.70 -9.16 -33.47
CA THR A 93 -4.04 -10.03 -34.61
C THR A 93 -4.06 -11.53 -34.28
N GLN A 94 -3.33 -11.98 -33.25
CA GLN A 94 -3.24 -13.41 -32.89
C GLN A 94 -4.01 -13.80 -31.63
N LEU A 95 -4.26 -12.90 -30.68
CA LEU A 95 -5.00 -13.24 -29.46
C LEU A 95 -6.49 -13.00 -29.67
N ASP A 96 -7.28 -14.08 -29.55
CA ASP A 96 -8.72 -13.97 -29.44
C ASP A 96 -9.07 -13.05 -28.25
N ARG A 97 -10.05 -12.17 -28.46
CA ARG A 97 -10.63 -11.27 -27.45
C ARG A 97 -10.95 -12.01 -26.15
N LYS A 98 -11.36 -13.29 -26.21
CA LYS A 98 -11.61 -14.12 -25.03
C LYS A 98 -10.33 -14.43 -24.23
N LEU A 99 -9.22 -14.71 -24.90
CA LEU A 99 -7.92 -14.97 -24.26
C LEU A 99 -7.33 -13.71 -23.64
N VAL A 100 -7.47 -12.55 -24.30
CA VAL A 100 -7.02 -11.26 -23.73
C VAL A 100 -7.74 -10.97 -22.41
N ILE A 101 -9.07 -11.14 -22.39
CA ILE A 101 -9.87 -10.95 -21.17
C ILE A 101 -9.41 -11.93 -20.08
N ALA A 102 -9.15 -13.20 -20.42
CA ALA A 102 -8.67 -14.19 -19.46
C ALA A 102 -7.31 -13.81 -18.86
N ILE A 103 -6.34 -13.37 -19.67
CA ILE A 103 -5.02 -12.92 -19.21
C ILE A 103 -5.15 -11.70 -18.29
N CYS A 104 -6.00 -10.74 -18.64
CA CYS A 104 -6.29 -9.59 -17.78
C CYS A 104 -6.87 -10.02 -16.42
N CYS A 105 -7.85 -10.94 -16.41
CA CYS A 105 -8.43 -11.47 -15.18
C CYS A 105 -7.39 -12.18 -14.30
N ILE A 106 -6.55 -13.03 -14.88
CA ILE A 106 -5.49 -13.75 -14.15
C ILE A 106 -4.50 -12.76 -13.53
N THR A 107 -4.07 -11.76 -14.31
CA THR A 107 -3.14 -10.73 -13.83
C THR A 107 -3.73 -9.94 -12.67
N PHE A 108 -5.01 -9.58 -12.76
CA PHE A 108 -5.73 -8.87 -11.71
C PHE A 108 -5.86 -9.69 -10.42
N ILE A 109 -6.21 -10.98 -10.53
CA ILE A 109 -6.29 -11.91 -9.39
C ILE A 109 -4.92 -12.08 -8.73
N GLY A 110 -3.85 -12.14 -9.51
CA GLY A 110 -2.49 -12.22 -9.03
C GLY A 110 -2.10 -11.00 -8.18
N ILE A 111 -2.39 -9.80 -8.68
CA ILE A 111 -2.17 -8.54 -7.96
C ILE A 111 -2.97 -8.50 -6.66
N LEU A 112 -4.25 -8.90 -6.71
CA LEU A 112 -5.12 -8.92 -5.53
C LEU A 112 -4.58 -9.87 -4.45
N THR A 113 -4.19 -11.08 -4.85
CA THR A 113 -3.65 -12.09 -3.93
C THR A 113 -2.32 -11.65 -3.32
N PHE A 114 -1.43 -11.08 -4.13
CA PHE A 114 -0.17 -10.50 -3.65
C PHE A 114 -0.43 -9.40 -2.63
N TYR A 115 -1.39 -8.51 -2.90
CA TYR A 115 -1.75 -7.43 -1.99
C TYR A 115 -2.32 -7.93 -0.66
N VAL A 116 -3.25 -8.90 -0.69
CA VAL A 116 -3.78 -9.52 0.54
C VAL A 116 -2.65 -10.13 1.38
N ARG A 117 -1.68 -10.78 0.73
CA ARG A 117 -0.49 -11.32 1.42
C ARG A 117 0.36 -10.20 2.05
N LEU A 118 0.55 -9.07 1.36
CA LEU A 118 1.26 -7.92 1.92
C LEU A 118 0.56 -7.39 3.17
N ILE A 119 -0.77 -7.20 3.13
CA ILE A 119 -1.53 -6.74 4.30
C ILE A 119 -1.37 -7.71 5.48
N LYS A 120 -1.50 -9.02 5.21
CA LYS A 120 -1.36 -10.05 6.25
C LYS A 120 0.05 -10.06 6.84
N LYS A 121 1.08 -9.83 6.04
CA LYS A 121 2.47 -9.74 6.52
C LYS A 121 2.74 -8.45 7.31
N SER A 122 2.06 -7.36 6.97
CA SER A 122 2.24 -6.06 7.62
C SER A 122 1.43 -5.89 8.91
N SER A 123 0.55 -6.83 9.29
CA SER A 123 -0.19 -6.77 10.55
C SER A 123 0.75 -6.89 11.75
N LEU A 124 0.62 -5.99 12.72
CA LEU A 124 1.44 -5.98 13.94
C LEU A 124 0.66 -6.61 15.09
N ASN A 125 1.34 -7.44 15.89
CA ASN A 125 0.73 -8.15 17.02
C ASN A 125 0.11 -7.18 18.06
N ILE A 126 0.73 -6.02 18.28
CA ILE A 126 0.25 -5.00 19.24
C ILE A 126 -1.19 -4.56 18.93
N TYR A 127 -1.57 -4.56 17.65
CA TYR A 127 -2.91 -4.17 17.20
C TYR A 127 -3.94 -5.31 17.32
N ASN A 128 -3.49 -6.58 17.40
CA ASN A 128 -4.39 -7.73 17.52
C ASN A 128 -4.70 -8.10 18.98
N THR A 129 -3.85 -7.67 19.93
CA THR A 129 -3.96 -8.02 21.36
C THR A 129 -4.81 -7.02 22.17
N LYS A 130 -5.07 -5.83 21.64
CA LYS A 130 -5.88 -4.75 22.26
C LYS A 130 -7.15 -4.52 21.46
#